data_AF-A0A520JET0-F1
#
_entry.id   AF-A0A520JET0-F1
#
_cell.length_a   1.000
_cell.length_b   1.000
_cell.length_c   1.000
_cell.angle_alpha   90.00
_cell.angle_beta   90.00
_cell.angle_gamma   90.00
#
_symmetry.space_group_name_H-M   'P 1'
#
loop_
_entity.id
_entity.type
_entity.pdbx_description
1 polymer ?
#
loop_
_entity_poly.entity_id
_entity_poly.type
_entity_poly.pdbx_seq_one_letter_code
_entity_poly.pdbx_strand_id
1 'polypeptide(L)' 'MLADRRTVAEGAFTAPVLREAARDAGVDMPITEAVCRLLEGTPVRDVIGDLLARPLKDEAG' A
#
# COMPACT_ATOMS: atom_id res chain seq x y z
N MET A 1 -0.30 -16.73 -2.35
CA MET A 1 1.10 -16.48 -2.73
C MET A 1 1.09 -15.70 -4.03
N LEU A 2 1.49 -14.42 -4.00
CA LEU A 2 1.40 -13.51 -5.16
C LEU A 2 2.55 -13.71 -6.15
N ALA A 3 3.05 -14.95 -6.26
CA ALA A 3 4.20 -15.31 -7.09
C ALA A 3 3.81 -15.55 -8.56
N ASP A 4 2.51 -15.72 -8.84
CA ASP A 4 2.02 -16.13 -10.17
C ASP A 4 1.66 -14.95 -11.10
N ARG A 5 2.06 -13.73 -10.75
CA ARG A 5 1.84 -12.54 -11.59
C ARG A 5 3.16 -11.83 -11.83
N ARG A 6 3.79 -12.17 -12.95
CA ARG A 6 5.02 -11.55 -13.48
C ARG A 6 5.02 -10.01 -13.48
N THR A 7 3.86 -9.37 -13.37
CA THR A 7 3.67 -7.91 -13.35
C THR A 7 3.64 -7.26 -11.95
N VAL A 8 3.51 -8.02 -10.86
CA VAL A 8 3.52 -7.43 -9.48
C VAL A 8 4.93 -7.30 -8.91
N ALA A 9 5.92 -7.93 -9.57
CA ALA A 9 7.29 -8.00 -9.08
C ALA A 9 7.91 -6.61 -8.85
N GLU A 10 7.87 -5.70 -9.83
CA GLU A 10 8.53 -4.38 -9.71
C GLU A 10 7.95 -3.53 -8.56
N GLY A 11 6.62 -3.52 -8.45
CA GLY A 11 5.91 -2.79 -7.40
C GLY A 11 6.22 -3.33 -6.01
N ALA A 12 6.40 -4.64 -5.86
CA ALA A 12 6.74 -5.25 -4.56
C ALA A 12 8.13 -4.85 -4.07
N PHE A 13 9.11 -4.69 -4.97
CA PHE A 13 10.44 -4.21 -4.62
C PHE A 13 10.48 -2.70 -4.38
N THR A 14 9.68 -1.93 -5.12
CA THR A 14 9.67 -0.46 -5.03
C THR A 14 8.83 0.05 -3.87
N ALA A 15 7.76 -0.64 -3.49
CA ALA A 15 6.82 -0.18 -2.47
C ALA A 15 7.48 0.13 -1.11
N PRO A 16 8.40 -0.70 -0.57
CA PRO A 16 9.09 -0.37 0.68
C PRO A 16 9.95 0.90 0.60
N VAL A 17 10.64 1.10 -0.54
CA VAL A 17 11.47 2.29 -0.78
C VAL A 17 10.59 3.53 -0.91
N LEU A 18 9.49 3.45 -1.67
CA LEU A 18 8.53 4.54 -1.81
C LEU A 18 7.86 4.89 -0.48
N ARG A 19 7.56 3.88 0.35
CA ARG A 19 7.01 4.09 1.71
C ARG A 19 7.95 4.92 2.56
N GLU A 20 9.25 4.61 2.55
CA GLU A 20 10.26 5.37 3.28
C GLU A 20 10.35 6.81 2.75
N ALA A 21 10.48 6.99 1.44
CA ALA A 21 10.54 8.32 0.82
C ALA A 21 9.28 9.16 1.10
N ALA A 22 8.09 8.54 1.12
CA ALA A 22 6.84 9.22 1.44
C ALA A 22 6.80 9.68 2.92
N ARG A 23 7.33 8.88 3.85
CA ARG A 23 7.44 9.24 5.27
C ARG A 23 8.37 10.43 5.46
N ASP A 24 9.53 10.41 4.81
CA ASP A 24 10.49 11.52 4.85
C ASP A 24 9.91 12.81 4.25
N ALA A 25 9.10 12.68 3.20
CA ALA A 25 8.43 13.80 2.56
C ALA A 25 7.12 14.24 3.25
N GLY A 26 6.65 13.53 4.29
CA GLY A 26 5.36 13.80 4.93
C GLY A 26 4.14 13.60 4.03
N VAL A 27 4.25 12.74 3.01
CA VAL A 27 3.19 12.45 2.04
C VAL A 27 2.38 11.23 2.47
N ASP A 28 1.06 11.38 2.58
CA ASP A 28 0.13 10.28 2.86
C ASP A 28 -0.01 9.37 1.63
N MET A 29 0.53 8.15 1.71
CA MET A 29 0.53 7.14 0.64
C MET A 29 -0.18 5.84 1.07
N PRO A 30 -1.51 5.87 1.29
CA PRO A 30 -2.26 4.80 1.94
C PRO A 30 -2.27 3.49 1.14
N ILE A 31 -2.20 3.56 -0.18
CA ILE A 31 -2.12 2.38 -1.04
C ILE A 31 -0.73 1.74 -0.97
N THR A 32 0.34 2.54 -0.95
CA THR A 32 1.71 2.04 -0.79
C THR A 32 1.88 1.34 0.56
N GLU A 33 1.33 1.92 1.63
CA GLU A 33 1.31 1.29 2.96
C GLU A 33 0.54 -0.04 2.95
N ALA A 34 -0.63 -0.09 2.31
CA ALA A 34 -1.40 -1.32 2.14
C ALA A 34 -0.62 -2.41 1.38
N VAL A 35 0.08 -2.05 0.30
CA VAL A 35 0.94 -2.99 -0.45
C VAL A 35 2.05 -3.52 0.44
N CYS A 36 2.76 -2.66 1.17
CA CYS A 36 3.83 -3.10 2.07
C CYS A 36 3.32 -4.09 3.13
N ARG A 37 2.16 -3.82 3.73
CA ARG A 37 1.53 -4.72 4.71
C ARG A 37 1.16 -6.08 4.13
N LEU A 38 0.70 -6.13 2.88
CA LEU A 38 0.44 -7.40 2.18
C LEU A 38 1.74 -8.20 1.97
N LEU A 39 2.84 -7.52 1.63
CA LEU A 39 4.17 -8.15 1.48
C LEU A 39 4.71 -8.66 2.82
N GLU A 40 4.42 -7.97 3.91
CA GLU A 40 4.75 -8.36 5.29
C GLU A 40 3.87 -9.51 5.82
N GLY A 41 2.88 -9.96 5.05
CA GLY A 41 2.02 -11.12 5.38
C GLY A 41 0.73 -10.77 6.11
N THR A 42 0.35 -9.49 6.17
CA THR A 42 -0.95 -9.08 6.73
C THR A 42 -2.09 -9.74 5.94
N PRO A 43 -3.11 -10.32 6.60
CA PRO A 43 -4.27 -10.87 5.90
C PRO A 43 -4.95 -9.83 5.01
N VAL A 44 -5.29 -10.22 3.78
CA VAL A 44 -5.86 -9.31 2.79
C VAL A 44 -7.14 -8.62 3.26
N ARG A 45 -7.94 -9.32 4.08
CA ARG A 45 -9.19 -8.80 4.63
C ARG A 45 -8.95 -7.64 5.59
N ASP A 46 -7.89 -7.72 6.38
CA ASP A 46 -7.55 -6.70 7.37
C ASP A 46 -7.04 -5.45 6.64
N VAL A 47 -6.19 -5.63 5.62
CA VAL A 47 -5.71 -4.52 4.76
C VAL A 47 -6.87 -3.81 4.07
N ILE A 48 -7.83 -4.55 3.53
CA ILE A 48 -9.03 -3.96 2.90
C ILE A 48 -9.88 -3.23 3.95
N GLY A 49 -10.09 -3.84 5.11
CA GLY A 49 -10.84 -3.23 6.22
C GLY A 49 -10.26 -1.87 6.61
N ASP A 50 -8.94 -1.81 6.79
CA ASP A 50 -8.25 -0.57 7.17
C ASP A 50 -8.33 0.50 6.07
N LEU A 51 -8.24 0.11 4.79
CA LEU A 51 -8.40 1.04 3.67
C LEU A 51 -9.81 1.65 3.62
N LEU A 52 -10.83 0.84 3.87
CA LEU A 52 -12.24 1.28 3.85
C LEU A 52 -12.64 2.06 5.09
N ALA A 53 -11.94 1.86 6.22
CA ALA A 53 -12.17 2.60 7.47
C ALA A 53 -11.56 4.01 7.46
N ARG A 54 -10.79 4.37 6.42
CA ARG A 54 -10.18 5.70 6.31
C ARG A 54 -11.25 6.80 6.26
N PRO A 55 -10.96 7.99 6.82
CA PRO A 55 -11.85 9.14 6.70
C PRO A 55 -12.14 9.46 5.23
N LEU A 56 -13.41 9.71 4.93
CA LEU A 56 -13.83 10.17 3.61
C LEU A 56 -13.14 11.50 3.31
N LYS A 57 -12.58 11.61 2.10
CA LYS A 57 -12.03 12.85 1.54
C LYS A 57 -12.76 13.12 0.23
N ASP A 58 -13.03 14.38 -0.04
CA ASP A 58 -13.56 14.79 -1.32
C ASP A 58 -12.52 14.52 -2.41
N GLU A 59 -12.98 14.02 -3.56
CA GLU A 59 -12.16 14.06 -4.76
C GLU A 59 -12.10 15.52 -5.22
N ALA A 60 -10.90 16.00 -5.61
CA ALA A 60 -10.74 17.37 -6.04
C ALA A 60 -11.73 17.67 -7.18
N GLY A 61 -12.68 18.57 -6.91
CA GLY A 61 -13.57 19.14 -7.91
C GLY A 61 -12.83 20.10 -8.84
#